data_AF-A0A1G7IF73-F1
#
_entry.id   AF-A0A1G7IF73-F1
#
_cell.length_a   1.000
_cell.length_b   1.000
_cell.length_c   1.000
_cell.angle_alpha   90.00
_cell.angle_beta   90.00
_cell.angle_gamma   90.00
#
_symmetry.space_group_name_H-M   'P 1'
#
loop_
_entity.id
_entity.type
_entity.pdbx_description
1 polymer ?
#
loop_
_entity_poly.entity_id
_entity_poly.type
_entity_poly.pdbx_seq_one_letter_code
_entity_poly.pdbx_strand_id
1 'polypeptide(L)'
;MVLDNPVIFDYERRDPMLASKGFDVVREIWSDDKDLNDPIISPLYDDLKNLGKISIFTGTHEALFPDNMKLDQKLNEQGAAHNTYVYPKMNHVFVLMPLPEAKDAHQKIMEIIKN
;
A
#
# COMPACT_ATOMS: atom_id res chain seq x y z
N MET A 1 4.04 -6.15 9.01
CA MET A 1 2.99 -6.69 8.12
C MET A 1 3.31 -8.14 7.76
N VAL A 2 2.28 -8.98 7.55
CA VAL A 2 2.44 -10.43 7.38
C VAL A 2 3.01 -10.90 6.04
N LEU A 3 2.89 -10.12 4.95
CA LEU A 3 3.36 -10.47 3.59
C LEU A 3 2.91 -11.86 3.10
N ASP A 4 1.64 -12.19 3.31
CA ASP A 4 1.07 -13.51 2.95
C ASP A 4 0.52 -13.56 1.52
N ASN A 5 0.58 -12.45 0.78
CA ASN A 5 0.05 -12.36 -0.56
C ASN A 5 1.00 -13.03 -1.56
N PRO A 6 0.60 -14.17 -2.19
CA PRO A 6 1.53 -15.02 -2.92
C PRO A 6 2.12 -14.36 -4.17
N VAL A 7 1.47 -13.32 -4.70
CA VAL A 7 1.95 -12.62 -5.91
C VAL A 7 2.97 -11.52 -5.61
N ILE A 8 3.25 -11.19 -4.34
CA ILE A 8 4.27 -10.18 -3.97
C ILE A 8 5.62 -10.50 -4.61
N PHE A 9 6.03 -11.78 -4.62
CA PHE A 9 7.32 -12.21 -5.15
C PHE A 9 7.48 -12.00 -6.66
N ASP A 10 6.38 -11.93 -7.42
CA ASP A 10 6.41 -11.60 -8.85
C ASP A 10 6.67 -10.10 -9.08
N TYR A 11 6.17 -9.25 -8.18
CA TYR A 11 6.36 -7.81 -8.22
C TYR A 11 7.70 -7.38 -7.62
N GLU A 12 8.19 -8.09 -6.60
CA GLU A 12 9.52 -7.88 -6.01
C GLU A 12 10.63 -7.88 -7.08
N ARG A 13 10.56 -8.75 -8.09
CA ARG A 13 11.54 -8.80 -9.19
C ARG A 13 11.62 -7.51 -10.02
N ARG A 14 10.59 -6.67 -9.97
CA ARG A 14 10.48 -5.40 -10.70
C ARG A 14 10.66 -4.20 -9.78
N ASP A 15 10.66 -4.41 -8.48
CA ASP A 15 10.81 -3.36 -7.47
C ASP A 15 12.30 -3.07 -7.24
N PRO A 16 12.78 -1.86 -7.55
CA PRO A 16 14.19 -1.51 -7.33
C PRO A 16 14.51 -1.16 -5.87
N MET A 17 13.52 -1.11 -4.98
CA MET A 17 13.65 -0.58 -3.61
C MET A 17 13.30 -1.60 -2.53
N LEU A 18 12.23 -2.37 -2.70
CA LEU A 18 11.74 -3.30 -1.68
C LEU A 18 12.12 -4.73 -2.00
N ALA A 19 12.50 -5.48 -0.96
CA ALA A 19 12.78 -6.90 -1.04
C ALA A 19 12.14 -7.63 0.15
N SER A 20 11.58 -8.82 -0.09
CA SER A 20 10.95 -9.69 0.92
C SER A 20 11.88 -9.94 2.11
N LYS A 21 13.15 -10.22 1.84
CA LYS A 21 14.17 -10.41 2.89
C LYS A 21 14.39 -9.18 3.76
N GLY A 22 14.27 -7.97 3.19
CA GLY A 22 14.39 -6.74 3.97
C GLY A 22 13.22 -6.58 4.95
N PHE A 23 12.03 -7.00 4.53
CA PHE A 23 10.86 -6.98 5.40
C PHE A 23 10.93 -7.99 6.53
N ASP A 24 11.61 -9.13 6.37
CA ASP A 24 11.76 -10.11 7.45
C ASP A 24 12.43 -9.49 8.69
N VAL A 25 13.42 -8.63 8.49
CA VAL A 25 14.10 -7.93 9.59
C VAL A 25 13.20 -6.86 10.19
N VAL A 26 12.56 -6.05 9.35
CA VAL A 26 11.70 -4.94 9.81
C VAL A 26 10.49 -5.46 10.57
N ARG A 27 9.87 -6.55 10.08
CA ARG A 27 8.67 -7.12 10.69
C ARG A 27 8.97 -7.71 12.07
N GLU A 28 10.11 -8.38 12.24
CA GLU A 28 10.53 -8.97 13.52
C GLU A 28 10.73 -7.88 14.59
N ILE A 29 11.42 -6.80 14.22
CA ILE A 29 11.66 -5.67 15.13
C ILE A 29 10.33 -4.93 15.44
N TRP A 30 9.48 -4.74 14.44
CA TRP A 30 8.23 -4.00 14.59
C TRP A 30 7.16 -4.76 15.36
N SER A 31 7.05 -6.08 15.15
CA SER A 31 6.02 -6.90 15.79
C SER A 31 6.29 -7.15 17.26
N ASP A 32 7.55 -7.13 17.68
CA ASP A 32 7.97 -7.55 19.02
C ASP A 32 7.36 -8.92 19.36
N ASP A 33 6.44 -8.97 20.33
CA ASP A 33 5.76 -10.19 20.78
C ASP A 33 4.43 -10.49 20.05
N LYS A 34 3.98 -9.63 19.13
CA LYS A 34 2.67 -9.76 18.48
C LYS A 34 2.72 -10.60 17.21
N ASP A 35 1.59 -11.25 16.94
CA ASP A 35 1.39 -11.93 15.66
C ASP A 35 1.36 -10.91 14.52
N LEU A 36 1.99 -11.25 13.40
CA LEU A 36 2.00 -10.40 12.21
C LEU A 36 0.60 -10.21 11.59
N ASN A 37 -0.34 -11.11 11.89
CA ASN A 37 -1.74 -10.98 11.50
C ASN A 37 -2.56 -10.07 12.42
N ASP A 38 -1.99 -9.59 13.54
CA ASP A 38 -2.66 -8.64 14.43
C ASP A 38 -3.10 -7.41 13.61
N PRO A 39 -4.38 -7.00 13.64
CA PRO A 39 -4.89 -5.84 12.92
C PRO A 39 -4.12 -4.53 13.15
N ILE A 40 -3.50 -4.36 14.32
CA ILE A 40 -2.65 -3.20 14.61
C ILE A 40 -1.37 -3.20 13.75
N ILE A 41 -0.85 -4.39 13.40
CA ILE A 41 0.33 -4.57 12.55
C ILE A 41 -0.07 -4.69 11.06
N SER A 42 -1.17 -5.36 10.78
CA SER A 42 -1.68 -5.62 9.43
C SER A 42 -3.18 -5.29 9.33
N PRO A 43 -3.53 -4.00 9.07
CA PRO A 43 -4.93 -3.54 9.06
C PRO A 43 -5.86 -4.22 8.05
N LEU A 44 -5.29 -4.89 7.03
CA LEU A 44 -6.06 -5.70 6.08
C LEU A 44 -6.91 -6.80 6.75
N TYR A 45 -6.55 -7.24 7.96
CA TYR A 45 -7.30 -8.25 8.72
C TYR A 45 -8.45 -7.67 9.56
N ASP A 46 -8.61 -6.35 9.63
CA ASP A 46 -9.71 -5.72 10.39
C ASP A 46 -10.97 -5.43 9.56
N ASP A 47 -12.03 -4.98 10.22
CA ASP A 47 -13.13 -4.26 9.57
C ASP A 47 -12.72 -2.81 9.29
N LEU A 48 -12.77 -2.39 8.03
CA LEU A 48 -12.38 -1.05 7.59
C LEU A 48 -13.62 -0.15 7.38
N LYS A 49 -14.80 -0.61 7.78
CA LYS A 49 -16.02 0.22 7.82
C LYS A 49 -15.87 1.36 8.83
N ASN A 50 -16.63 2.42 8.58
CA ASN A 50 -16.70 3.61 9.43
C ASN A 50 -15.38 4.40 9.55
N LEU A 51 -14.37 4.07 8.74
CA LEU A 51 -13.21 4.94 8.55
C LEU A 51 -13.58 6.15 7.69
N GLY A 52 -12.78 7.21 7.81
CA GLY A 52 -12.84 8.33 6.87
C GLY A 52 -12.51 7.90 5.45
N LYS A 53 -12.75 8.76 4.46
CA LYS A 53 -12.46 8.44 3.06
C LYS A 53 -10.97 8.11 2.88
N ILE A 54 -10.65 6.91 2.39
CA ILE A 54 -9.27 6.46 2.16
C ILE A 54 -8.85 6.82 0.73
N SER A 55 -7.61 7.30 0.56
CA SER A 55 -7.04 7.49 -0.79
C SER A 55 -5.70 6.77 -0.89
N ILE A 56 -5.59 5.88 -1.87
CA ILE A 56 -4.44 5.00 -2.07
C ILE A 56 -3.69 5.47 -3.32
N PHE A 57 -2.38 5.68 -3.21
CA PHE A 57 -1.49 5.97 -4.34
C PHE A 57 -0.45 4.87 -4.42
N THR A 58 -0.41 4.13 -5.53
CA THR A 58 0.51 3.00 -5.68
C THR A 58 1.04 2.90 -7.10
N GLY A 59 2.29 2.44 -7.21
CA GLY A 59 2.93 2.17 -8.49
C GLY A 59 2.84 0.70 -8.88
N THR A 60 2.87 0.39 -10.18
CA THR A 60 2.84 -1.02 -10.63
C THR A 60 4.20 -1.73 -10.59
N HIS A 61 5.27 -1.04 -10.17
CA HIS A 61 6.63 -1.59 -10.02
C HIS A 61 7.09 -1.50 -8.57
N GLU A 62 6.19 -1.86 -7.64
CA GLU A 62 6.52 -2.05 -6.24
C GLU A 62 5.99 -3.38 -5.70
N ALA A 63 6.70 -3.99 -4.75
CA ALA A 63 6.38 -5.29 -4.17
C ALA A 63 5.05 -5.27 -3.40
N LEU A 64 4.66 -4.11 -2.86
CA LEU A 64 3.42 -3.92 -2.11
C LEU A 64 2.19 -3.64 -2.97
N PHE A 65 2.36 -3.51 -4.30
CA PHE A 65 1.24 -3.27 -5.22
C PHE A 65 0.09 -4.29 -5.05
N PRO A 66 0.34 -5.61 -4.94
CA PRO A 66 -0.72 -6.57 -4.71
C PRO A 66 -1.52 -6.36 -3.42
N ASP A 67 -0.88 -5.93 -2.33
CA ASP A 67 -1.57 -5.67 -1.06
C ASP A 67 -2.38 -4.38 -1.14
N ASN A 68 -1.91 -3.36 -1.86
CA ASN A 68 -2.69 -2.16 -2.16
C ASN A 68 -3.95 -2.50 -2.97
N MET A 69 -3.87 -3.45 -3.91
CA MET A 69 -5.05 -3.91 -4.66
C MET A 69 -5.98 -4.78 -3.82
N LYS A 70 -5.45 -5.58 -2.89
CA LYS A 70 -6.26 -6.31 -1.90
C LYS A 70 -7.01 -5.35 -0.96
N LEU A 71 -6.38 -4.24 -0.58
CA LEU A 71 -7.01 -3.18 0.20
C LEU A 71 -8.15 -2.52 -0.57
N ASP A 72 -7.91 -2.12 -1.82
CA ASP A 72 -8.94 -1.56 -2.71
C ASP A 72 -10.16 -2.49 -2.84
N GLN A 73 -9.92 -3.78 -3.12
CA GLN A 73 -10.98 -4.77 -3.22
C GLN A 73 -11.78 -4.88 -1.90
N LYS A 74 -11.09 -4.98 -0.77
CA LYS A 74 -11.75 -5.08 0.55
C LYS A 74 -12.59 -3.83 0.87
N LEU A 75 -12.08 -2.63 0.56
CA LEU A 75 -12.81 -1.38 0.77
C LEU A 75 -14.06 -1.31 -0.13
N ASN A 76 -13.96 -1.76 -1.38
CA ASN A 76 -15.09 -1.91 -2.30
C ASN A 76 -16.15 -2.88 -1.73
N GLU A 77 -15.74 -4.06 -1.30
CA GLU A 77 -16.64 -5.08 -0.73
C GLU A 77 -17.34 -4.61 0.54
N GLN A 78 -16.68 -3.78 1.34
CA GLN A 78 -17.24 -3.22 2.58
C GLN A 78 -18.06 -1.94 2.37
N GLY A 79 -18.11 -1.41 1.14
CA GLY A 79 -18.77 -0.14 0.84
C GLY A 79 -18.10 1.07 1.50
N ALA A 80 -16.82 0.97 1.85
CA ALA A 80 -16.06 2.04 2.45
C ALA A 80 -15.70 3.09 1.37
N ALA A 81 -15.85 4.38 1.70
CA ALA A 81 -15.52 5.45 0.77
C ALA A 81 -14.01 5.47 0.51
N HIS A 82 -13.59 5.25 -0.74
CA HIS A 82 -12.18 5.30 -1.10
C HIS A 82 -11.95 5.67 -2.57
N ASN A 83 -10.71 6.03 -2.89
CA ASN A 83 -10.19 6.16 -4.24
C ASN A 83 -8.82 5.47 -4.32
N THR A 84 -8.54 4.78 -5.42
CA THR A 84 -7.23 4.16 -5.66
C THR A 84 -6.64 4.68 -6.96
N TYR A 85 -5.46 5.28 -6.88
CA TYR A 85 -4.72 5.83 -8.01
C TYR A 85 -3.51 4.94 -8.30
N VAL A 86 -3.60 4.21 -9.42
CA VAL A 86 -2.55 3.29 -9.88
C VAL A 86 -1.69 3.97 -10.94
N TYR A 87 -0.39 4.04 -10.69
CA TYR A 87 0.58 4.67 -11.57
C TYR A 87 1.44 3.62 -12.28
N PRO A 88 1.32 3.48 -13.62
CA PRO A 88 2.12 2.52 -14.37
C PRO A 88 3.62 2.78 -14.21
N LYS A 89 4.39 1.71 -13.96
CA LYS A 89 5.86 1.71 -13.88
C LYS A 89 6.45 2.55 -12.74
N MET A 90 5.63 3.06 -11.84
CA MET A 90 6.11 3.75 -10.65
C MET A 90 6.57 2.75 -9.58
N ASN A 91 7.65 3.10 -8.90
CA ASN A 91 8.26 2.34 -7.81
C ASN A 91 7.70 2.77 -6.46
N HIS A 92 8.19 2.10 -5.40
CA HIS A 92 7.80 2.40 -4.03
C HIS A 92 7.99 3.90 -3.70
N VAL A 93 6.98 4.51 -3.08
CA VAL A 93 6.97 5.94 -2.68
C VAL A 93 7.27 6.93 -3.81
N PHE A 94 6.93 6.62 -5.07
CA PHE A 94 7.19 7.49 -6.22
C PHE A 94 6.69 8.94 -6.04
N VAL A 95 5.66 9.16 -5.21
CA VAL A 95 5.11 10.48 -4.90
C VAL A 95 6.16 11.45 -4.33
N LEU A 96 7.23 10.95 -3.70
CA LEU A 96 8.32 11.78 -3.17
C LEU A 96 9.42 12.09 -4.20
N MET A 97 9.35 11.49 -5.39
CA MET A 97 10.40 11.60 -6.40
C MET A 97 10.19 12.84 -7.29
N PRO A 98 11.25 13.40 -7.89
CA PRO A 98 11.15 14.54 -8.81
C PRO A 98 10.63 14.13 -10.20
N LEU A 99 9.47 13.46 -10.26
CA LEU A 99 8.87 12.88 -11.46
C LEU A 99 7.61 13.65 -11.89
N PRO A 100 7.26 13.66 -13.19
CA PRO A 100 5.97 14.18 -13.66
C PRO A 100 4.76 13.49 -12.98
N GLU A 101 4.82 12.18 -12.81
CA GLU A 101 3.79 11.37 -12.16
C GLU A 101 3.60 11.77 -10.69
N ALA A 102 4.68 12.13 -10.00
CA ALA A 102 4.62 12.63 -8.63
C ALA A 102 3.94 14.01 -8.56
N LYS A 103 4.14 14.88 -9.56
CA LYS A 103 3.43 16.17 -9.63
C LYS A 103 1.92 15.98 -9.79
N ASP A 104 1.52 15.03 -10.63
CA ASP A 104 0.12 14.65 -10.80
C ASP A 104 -0.48 14.08 -9.50
N ALA A 105 0.25 13.20 -8.80
CA ALA A 105 -0.17 12.68 -7.51
C ALA A 105 -0.32 13.79 -6.46
N HIS A 106 0.64 14.74 -6.38
CA HIS A 106 0.56 15.89 -5.48
C HIS A 106 -0.66 16.77 -5.74
N GLN A 107 -1.03 17.00 -7.02
CA GLN A 107 -2.24 17.75 -7.35
C GLN A 107 -3.49 17.07 -6.79
N LYS A 108 -3.63 15.75 -7.01
CA LYS A 108 -4.73 14.96 -6.44
C LYS A 108 -4.75 14.99 -4.91
N ILE A 109 -3.59 14.84 -4.27
CA ILE A 109 -3.47 14.92 -2.80
C ILE A 109 -3.94 16.30 -2.29
N MET A 110 -3.51 17.40 -2.93
CA MET A 110 -3.93 18.75 -2.56
C MET A 110 -5.44 18.94 -2.71
N GLU A 111 -6.04 18.40 -3.76
CA GLU A 111 -7.49 18.44 -3.96
C GLU A 111 -8.23 17.61 -2.90
N ILE A 112 -7.72 16.43 -2.55
CA ILE A 112 -8.32 15.57 -1.52
C ILE A 112 -8.32 16.26 -0.15
N ILE A 113 -7.23 16.94 0.23
CA ILE A 113 -7.10 17.59 1.55
C ILE A 113 -7.95 18.86 1.66
N LYS A 114 -8.18 19.57 0.55
CA LYS A 114 -8.96 20.82 0.55
C LYS A 114 -10.47 20.59 0.61
N ASN A 115 -10.94 19.41 0.23
CA ASN A 115 -12.34 19.02 0.21
C ASN A 115 -12.74 18.34 1.52
#